data_AF-A0AA50WIC4-F1
#
_entry.id   AF-A0AA50WIC4-F1
#
_cell.length_a   1.000
_cell.length_b   1.000
_cell.length_c   1.000
_cell.angle_alpha   90.00
_cell.angle_beta   90.00
_cell.angle_gamma   90.00
#
_symmetry.space_group_name_H-M   'P 1'
#
loop_
_entity.id
_entity.type
_entity.pdbx_description
1 polymer ?
#
loop_
_entity_poly.entity_id
_entity_poly.type
_entity_poly.pdbx_seq_one_letter_code
_entity_poly.pdbx_strand_id
1 'polypeptide(L)' 'SRAALVLTPSAVQKVKEIMAKDDAKGFIGLKVGVRQRGCNGLSYTLDYATTKDKLDEEVKQDGVTIIIDKKA' A
#
# COMPACT_ATOMS: atom_id res chain seq x y z
N SER A 1 8.54 2.56 18.04
CA SER A 1 8.74 2.76 16.59
C SER A 1 7.52 3.49 16.04
N ARG A 2 7.70 4.50 15.18
CA ARG A 2 6.59 5.16 14.48
C ARG A 2 6.34 4.40 13.18
N ALA A 3 5.09 4.07 12.84
CA ALA A 3 4.77 3.44 11.56
C ALA A 3 5.10 4.40 10.40
N ALA A 4 5.61 3.87 9.29
CA ALA A 4 5.97 4.68 8.11
C ALA A 4 4.78 5.42 7.49
N LEU A 5 3.56 4.91 7.67
CA LEU A 5 2.32 5.65 7.41
C LEU A 5 1.24 5.28 8.44
N VAL A 6 0.25 6.13 8.58
CA VAL A 6 -0.94 5.89 9.40
C VAL A 6 -2.16 6.08 8.52
N LEU A 7 -3.05 5.09 8.49
CA LEU A 7 -4.31 5.20 7.75
C LEU A 7 -5.34 5.92 8.60
N THR A 8 -6.10 6.82 7.98
CA THR A 8 -7.34 7.32 8.59
C THR A 8 -8.38 6.20 8.64
N PRO A 9 -9.41 6.30 9.51
CA PRO A 9 -10.49 5.30 9.54
C PRO A 9 -11.18 5.11 8.18
N SER A 10 -11.37 6.19 7.41
CA SER A 10 -11.95 6.12 6.06
C SER A 10 -11.04 5.43 5.06
N ALA A 11 -9.72 5.61 5.16
CA ALA A 11 -8.75 4.91 4.31
C ALA A 11 -8.74 3.40 4.61
N VAL A 12 -8.83 3.01 5.89
CA VAL A 12 -8.98 1.60 6.27
C VAL A 12 -10.22 0.99 5.62
N GLN A 13 -11.38 1.66 5.73
CA GLN A 13 -12.62 1.19 5.11
C GLN A 13 -12.46 1.05 3.60
N LYS A 14 -11.83 2.04 2.95
CA LYS A 14 -11.63 2.00 1.51
C LYS A 14 -10.73 0.85 1.06
N VAL A 15 -9.66 0.58 1.80
CA VAL A 15 -8.77 -0.55 1.51
C VAL A 15 -9.52 -1.87 1.69
N LYS A 16 -10.35 -2.01 2.73
CA LYS A 16 -11.21 -3.20 2.91
C LYS A 16 -12.16 -3.39 1.74
N GLU A 17 -12.82 -2.33 1.27
CA GLU A 17 -13.71 -2.39 0.10
C GLU A 17 -12.95 -2.84 -1.16
N ILE A 18 -11.75 -2.31 -1.39
CA ILE A 18 -10.91 -2.67 -2.54
C ILE A 18 -10.53 -4.15 -2.46
N MET A 19 -10.05 -4.60 -1.29
CA MET A 19 -9.60 -5.98 -1.08
C MET A 19 -10.73 -7.02 -1.01
N ALA A 20 -11.99 -6.59 -0.83
CA ALA A 20 -13.15 -7.47 -0.84
C ALA A 20 -13.63 -7.84 -2.25
N LYS A 21 -13.12 -7.17 -3.29
CA LYS A 21 -13.50 -7.44 -4.67
C LYS A 21 -12.85 -8.72 -5.20
N ASP A 22 -13.49 -9.35 -6.18
CA ASP A 22 -13.00 -10.60 -6.78
C ASP A 22 -11.64 -10.46 -7.47
N ASP A 23 -11.35 -9.28 -8.05
CA ASP A 23 -10.05 -8.97 -8.66
C ASP A 23 -8.90 -8.89 -7.65
N ALA A 24 -9.21 -8.68 -6.37
CA ALA A 24 -8.23 -8.62 -5.29
C ALA A 24 -7.91 -10.00 -4.68
N LYS A 25 -8.56 -11.08 -5.13
CA LYS A 25 -8.28 -12.44 -4.64
C LYS A 25 -6.85 -12.85 -4.96
N GLY A 26 -6.15 -13.36 -3.94
CA GLY A 26 -4.76 -13.81 -4.06
C GLY A 26 -3.71 -12.73 -3.79
N PHE A 27 -4.12 -11.48 -3.57
CA PHE A 27 -3.23 -10.41 -3.13
C PHE A 27 -3.21 -10.30 -1.60
N ILE A 28 -2.05 -9.98 -1.04
CA ILE A 28 -1.81 -9.87 0.41
C ILE A 28 -2.12 -8.47 0.96
N GLY A 29 -2.36 -7.49 0.08
CA GLY A 29 -2.63 -6.10 0.43
C GLY A 29 -2.41 -5.16 -0.75
N LEU A 30 -2.32 -3.86 -0.46
CA LEU A 30 -1.95 -2.84 -1.45
C LEU A 30 -0.51 -2.41 -1.25
N LYS A 31 0.21 -2.10 -2.34
CA LYS A 31 1.57 -1.58 -2.35
C LYS A 31 1.56 -0.11 -2.73
N VAL A 32 2.16 0.72 -1.87
CA VAL A 32 2.42 2.13 -2.13
C VAL A 32 3.81 2.25 -2.75
N GLY A 33 3.88 2.86 -3.92
CA GLY A 33 5.14 3.20 -4.58
C GLY A 33 5.24 4.70 -4.86
N VAL A 34 6.43 5.15 -5.26
CA VAL A 34 6.65 6.51 -5.79
C VAL A 34 7.14 6.39 -7.23
N ARG A 35 6.55 7.19 -8.12
CA ARG A 35 6.98 7.34 -9.51
C ARG A 35 7.37 8.79 -9.79
N GLN A 36 8.47 8.96 -10.53
CA GLN A 36 8.90 10.27 -11.00
C GLN A 36 7.99 10.75 -12.14
N ARG A 37 7.59 12.01 -12.07
CA ARG A 37 6.77 12.70 -13.07
C ARG A 37 7.43 14.03 -13.46
N GLY A 38 7.89 14.13 -14.71
CA GLY A 38 8.60 15.32 -15.20
C GLY A 38 9.95 15.54 -14.51
N CYS A 39 10.52 16.74 -14.60
CA CYS A 39 11.87 17.00 -14.10
C CYS A 39 12.01 16.82 -12.59
N ASN A 40 11.00 17.23 -11.80
CA ASN A 40 11.07 17.24 -10.33
C ASN A 40 9.80 16.73 -9.63
N GLY A 41 8.79 16.24 -10.36
CA GLY A 41 7.54 15.80 -9.76
C GLY A 41 7.63 14.36 -9.24
N LEU A 42 6.93 14.10 -8.13
CA LEU A 42 6.72 12.75 -7.61
C LEU A 42 5.22 12.49 -7.53
N SER A 43 4.81 11.27 -7.85
CA SER A 43 3.45 10.79 -7.70
C SER A 43 3.45 9.44 -7.00
N TYR A 44 2.48 9.23 -6.12
CA TYR A 44 2.28 7.93 -5.48
C TYR A 44 1.52 6.98 -6.39
N THR A 45 1.86 5.69 -6.33
CA THR A 45 1.05 4.61 -6.92
C THR A 45 0.48 3.71 -5.85
N LEU A 46 -0.65 3.09 -6.16
CA LEU A 46 -1.33 2.12 -5.32
C LEU A 46 -1.63 0.90 -6.18
N ASP A 47 -0.84 -0.15 -6.00
CA ASP A 47 -0.92 -1.38 -6.78
C ASP A 47 -1.32 -2.55 -5.87
N TYR A 48 -1.86 -3.65 -6.42
CA TYR A 48 -2.07 -4.84 -5.61
C TYR A 48 -0.74 -5.56 -5.34
N ALA A 49 -0.52 -6.05 -4.12
CA ALA A 49 0.68 -6.75 -3.71
C ALA A 49 0.44 -8.26 -3.63
N THR A 50 1.20 -9.08 -4.36
CA THR A 50 1.16 -10.54 -4.23
C THR A 50 2.10 -11.06 -3.15
N THR A 51 3.22 -10.36 -2.94
CA THR A 51 4.28 -10.71 -1.99
C THR A 51 4.89 -9.44 -1.40
N LYS A 52 5.67 -9.61 -0.32
CA LYS A 52 6.48 -8.56 0.31
C LYS A 52 7.95 -8.83 -0.01
N ASP A 53 8.64 -7.86 -0.61
CA ASP A 53 10.09 -7.99 -0.83
C ASP A 53 10.87 -7.78 0.47
N LYS A 54 12.11 -8.29 0.51
CA LYS A 54 12.99 -8.23 1.70
C LYS A 54 13.16 -6.83 2.30
N LEU A 55 13.14 -5.80 1.45
CA LEU A 55 13.37 -4.41 1.85
C LEU A 55 12.09 -3.57 1.86
N ASP A 56 10.94 -4.17 1.52
CA ASP A 56 9.67 -3.47 1.65
C ASP A 56 9.30 -3.32 3.12
N GLU A 57 8.69 -2.18 3.47
CA GLU A 57 8.05 -2.03 4.77
C GLU A 57 6.62 -2.56 4.72
N GLU A 58 6.13 -3.11 5.84
CA GLU A 58 4.76 -3.62 5.96
C GLU A 58 4.07 -2.89 7.10
N VAL A 59 2.93 -2.29 6.80
CA VAL A 59 2.05 -1.63 7.75
C VAL A 59 0.77 -2.42 7.87
N LYS A 60 0.50 -2.95 9.06
CA LYS A 60 -0.77 -3.61 9.41
C LYS A 60 -1.56 -2.70 10.32
N GLN A 61 -2.77 -2.33 9.91
CA GLN A 61 -3.65 -1.49 10.71
C GLN A 61 -5.09 -1.96 10.53
N ASP A 62 -5.82 -2.16 11.62
CA ASP A 62 -7.27 -2.43 11.61
C ASP A 62 -7.72 -3.55 10.64
N GLY A 63 -6.87 -4.57 10.45
CA GLY A 63 -7.13 -5.71 9.57
C GLY A 63 -6.82 -5.48 8.08
N VAL A 64 -6.18 -4.37 7.71
CA VAL A 64 -5.63 -4.16 6.37
C VAL A 64 -4.11 -4.21 6.37
N THR A 65 -3.54 -4.61 5.23
CA THR A 65 -2.10 -4.65 5.00
C THR A 65 -1.75 -3.67 3.88
N ILE A 66 -0.80 -2.77 4.16
CA ILE A 66 -0.16 -1.90 3.18
C ILE A 66 1.33 -2.27 3.13
N ILE A 67 1.84 -2.48 1.92
CA ILE A 67 3.25 -2.66 1.62
C ILE A 67 3.78 -1.32 1.12
N ILE A 68 4.95 -0.89 1.58
CA ILE A 68 5.60 0.31 1.08
C ILE A 68 6.82 -0.16 0.27
N ASP A 69 6.86 0.22 -0.99
CA ASP A 69 8.02 -0.05 -1.84
C ASP A 69 9.27 0.56 -1.21
N LYS A 70 10.35 -0.21 -1.12
CA LYS A 70 11.65 0.26 -0.60
C LYS A 70 12.20 1.55 -1.25
N LYS A 71 11.73 1.91 -2.44
CA LYS A 71 12.13 3.12 -3.18
C LYS A 71 11.20 4.31 -2.94
N ALA A 72 10.11 4.11 -2.20
CA ALA A 72 9.16 5.15 -1.83
C ALA A 72 9.70 6.04 -0.70
#